data_AF-A0AAW3U4X9-F1
#
_entry.id   AF-A0AAW3U4X9-F1
#
_cell.length_a   1.000
_cell.length_b   1.000
_cell.length_c   1.000
_cell.angle_alpha   90.00
_cell.angle_beta   90.00
_cell.angle_gamma   90.00
#
_symmetry.space_group_name_H-M   'P 1'
#
loop_
_entity.id
_entity.type
_entity.pdbx_description
1 polymer ?
#
loop_
_entity_poly.entity_id
_entity_poly.type
_entity_poly.pdbx_seq_one_letter_code
_entity_poly.pdbx_strand_id
1 'polypeptide(L)'
;MQYSDNHEAKSGDLIQIDTLYRGKVIACIDTADYLAGQESWGYLGEGIMVDTDFCGLVHYTQASALAEELVLLQRGTSQLQGN
;
A
#
# COMPACT_ATOMS: atom_id res chain seq x y z
N MET A 1 -6.18 3.34 6.02
CA MET A 1 -4.99 3.97 5.44
C MET A 1 -5.45 4.75 4.23
N GLN A 2 -5.24 6.06 4.24
CA GLN A 2 -5.65 6.95 3.15
C GLN A 2 -4.43 7.75 2.65
N TYR A 3 -4.37 7.96 1.35
CA TYR A 3 -3.42 8.87 0.73
C TYR A 3 -3.81 10.33 0.98
N SER A 4 -2.91 11.26 0.64
CA SER A 4 -3.13 12.70 0.81
C SER A 4 -4.32 13.27 0.02
N ASP A 5 -4.76 12.56 -1.03
CA ASP A 5 -5.93 12.90 -1.83
C ASP A 5 -7.25 12.28 -1.30
N ASN A 6 -7.21 11.68 -0.10
CA ASN A 6 -8.29 10.96 0.59
C ASN A 6 -8.73 9.65 -0.10
N HIS A 7 -8.02 9.16 -1.11
CA HIS A 7 -8.27 7.79 -1.59
C HIS A 7 -7.80 6.77 -0.55
N GLU A 8 -8.64 5.80 -0.26
CA GLU A 8 -8.26 4.64 0.54
C GLU A 8 -7.24 3.78 -0.22
N ALA A 9 -6.17 3.37 0.47
CA ALA A 9 -5.17 2.48 -0.10
C ALA A 9 -5.73 1.07 -0.34
N LYS A 10 -5.32 0.45 -1.43
CA LYS A 10 -5.70 -0.93 -1.78
C LYS A 10 -4.49 -1.71 -2.25
N SER A 11 -4.58 -3.02 -2.17
CA SER A 11 -3.59 -3.91 -2.74
C SER A 11 -3.49 -3.68 -4.26
N GLY A 12 -2.26 -3.68 -4.77
CA GLY A 12 -1.95 -3.43 -6.17
C GLY A 12 -1.68 -1.98 -6.55
N ASP A 13 -1.94 -1.01 -5.68
CA ASP A 13 -1.67 0.41 -5.96
C ASP A 13 -0.19 0.68 -6.18
N LEU A 14 0.11 1.52 -7.17
CA LEU A 14 1.43 2.11 -7.35
C LEU A 14 1.44 3.49 -6.71
N ILE A 15 2.40 3.72 -5.82
CA ILE A 15 2.52 4.94 -5.03
C ILE A 15 3.90 5.56 -5.20
N GLN A 16 3.96 6.88 -5.01
CA GLN A 16 5.19 7.65 -4.85
C GLN A 16 5.46 7.88 -3.36
N ILE A 17 6.72 7.82 -2.97
CA ILE A 17 7.22 8.05 -1.60
C ILE A 17 8.28 9.16 -1.66
N ASP A 18 8.12 10.20 -0.84
CA ASP A 18 9.06 11.33 -0.70
C ASP A 18 9.53 11.90 -2.05
N THR A 19 8.59 12.04 -3.00
CA THR A 19 8.81 12.53 -4.39
C THR A 19 9.76 11.73 -5.29
N LEU A 20 10.53 10.80 -4.73
CA LEU A 20 11.64 10.15 -5.40
C LEU A 20 11.37 8.66 -5.68
N TYR A 21 10.95 7.94 -4.64
CA TYR A 21 10.83 6.49 -4.66
C TYR A 21 9.44 6.05 -5.06
N ARG A 22 9.33 4.79 -5.48
CA ARG A 22 8.06 4.16 -5.81
C ARG A 22 7.91 2.85 -5.07
N GLY A 23 6.66 2.49 -4.84
CA GLY A 23 6.35 1.20 -4.27
C GLY A 23 5.00 0.70 -4.72
N LYS A 24 4.83 -0.62 -4.67
CA LYS A 24 3.55 -1.27 -4.88
C LYS A 24 2.97 -1.67 -3.55
N VAL A 25 1.75 -1.27 -3.26
CA VAL A 25 1.02 -1.77 -2.09
C VAL A 25 0.75 -3.26 -2.31
N ILE A 26 1.27 -4.11 -1.43
CA ILE A 26 1.05 -5.55 -1.48
C ILE A 26 0.01 -6.01 -0.46
N ALA A 27 -0.24 -5.21 0.57
CA ALA A 27 -1.27 -5.43 1.58
C ALA A 27 -1.79 -4.10 2.14
N CYS A 28 -3.11 -3.99 2.30
CA CYS A 28 -3.78 -2.97 3.10
C CYS A 28 -4.44 -3.67 4.30
N ILE A 29 -3.80 -3.55 5.46
CA ILE A 29 -4.14 -4.27 6.68
C ILE A 29 -5.45 -3.74 7.26
N ASP A 30 -5.67 -2.42 7.21
CA ASP A 30 -6.87 -1.76 7.73
C ASP A 30 -8.18 -2.28 7.11
N THR A 31 -8.12 -2.74 5.85
CA THR A 31 -9.28 -3.22 5.10
C THR A 31 -9.24 -4.71 4.81
N ALA A 32 -8.22 -5.41 5.32
CA ALA A 32 -7.95 -6.81 5.00
C ALA A 32 -7.87 -7.11 3.48
N ASP A 33 -7.33 -6.17 2.70
CA ASP A 33 -7.13 -6.29 1.25
C ASP A 33 -5.67 -6.64 0.95
N TYR A 34 -5.44 -7.86 0.47
CA TYR A 34 -4.11 -8.43 0.27
C TYR A 34 -3.94 -8.91 -1.17
N LEU A 35 -2.74 -8.74 -1.74
CA LEU A 35 -2.36 -9.57 -2.87
C LEU A 35 -2.27 -11.04 -2.42
N ALA A 36 -2.50 -11.96 -3.35
CA ALA A 36 -2.46 -13.39 -3.05
C ALA A 36 -1.13 -13.80 -2.39
N GLY A 37 -1.22 -14.44 -1.22
CA GLY A 37 -0.05 -14.89 -0.44
C GLY A 37 0.57 -13.82 0.46
N GLN A 38 -0.04 -12.63 0.56
CA GLN A 38 0.43 -11.52 1.41
C GLN A 38 -0.43 -11.32 2.68
N GLU A 39 -1.31 -12.28 2.99
CA GLU A 39 -2.21 -12.24 4.14
C GLU A 39 -1.46 -12.32 5.47
N SER A 40 -0.23 -12.84 5.46
CA SER A 40 0.62 -12.98 6.66
C SER A 40 0.96 -11.65 7.31
N TRP A 41 0.83 -10.52 6.63
CA TRP A 41 1.11 -9.20 7.20
C TRP A 41 0.01 -8.69 8.16
N GLY A 42 -1.13 -9.38 8.23
CA GLY A 42 -2.26 -8.99 9.08
C GLY A 42 -1.93 -8.86 10.57
N TYR A 43 -0.88 -9.53 11.08
CA TYR A 43 -0.47 -9.41 12.50
C TYR A 43 -0.01 -8.00 12.89
N LEU A 44 0.35 -7.15 11.92
CA LEU A 44 0.77 -5.77 12.15
C LEU A 44 -0.40 -4.86 12.57
N GLY A 45 -1.64 -5.29 12.35
CA GLY A 45 -2.86 -4.65 12.88
C GLY A 45 -3.37 -3.42 12.12
N GLU A 46 -2.49 -2.60 11.53
CA GLU A 46 -2.89 -1.41 10.77
C GLU A 46 -1.93 -1.05 9.63
N GLY A 47 -2.37 -0.17 8.74
CA GLY A 47 -1.55 0.43 7.69
C GLY A 47 -1.45 -0.41 6.41
N ILE A 48 -0.36 -0.20 5.68
CA ILE A 48 -0.07 -0.87 4.41
C ILE A 48 1.33 -1.48 4.41
N MET A 49 1.50 -2.60 3.72
CA MET A 49 2.81 -3.14 3.35
C MET A 49 3.09 -2.77 1.90
N VAL A 50 4.27 -2.23 1.64
CA VAL A 50 4.68 -1.73 0.33
C VAL A 50 5.97 -2.41 -0.09
N ASP A 51 5.97 -2.97 -1.30
CA ASP A 51 7.18 -3.43 -1.98
C ASP A 51 7.83 -2.26 -2.72
N THR A 52 8.93 -1.75 -2.17
CA THR A 52 9.59 -0.52 -2.60
C THR A 52 10.76 -0.79 -3.53
N ASP A 53 11.07 0.17 -4.39
CA ASP A 53 12.20 0.10 -5.32
C ASP A 53 13.58 0.39 -4.68
N PHE A 54 13.64 0.71 -3.38
CA PHE A 54 14.88 1.11 -2.71
C PHE A 54 15.35 0.14 -1.61
N CYS A 55 14.45 -0.46 -0.81
CA CYS A 55 14.86 -1.36 0.27
C CYS A 55 13.97 -2.61 0.44
N GLY A 56 13.06 -2.88 -0.50
CA GLY A 56 12.13 -4.02 -0.42
C GLY A 56 10.89 -3.67 0.39
N LEU A 57 10.49 -4.54 1.33
CA LEU A 57 9.23 -4.40 2.04
C LEU A 57 9.31 -3.36 3.16
N VAL A 58 8.42 -2.36 3.11
CA VAL A 58 8.27 -1.32 4.14
C VAL A 58 6.83 -1.25 4.62
N HIS A 59 6.67 -1.21 5.93
CA HIS A 59 5.37 -1.01 6.59
C HIS A 59 5.13 0.48 6.82
N TYR A 60 3.96 0.96 6.39
CA TYR A 60 3.53 2.33 6.61
C TYR A 60 2.23 2.36 7.41
N THR A 61 2.26 3.05 8.54
CA THR A 61 1.05 3.51 9.24
C THR A 61 0.58 4.84 8.64
N GLN A 62 -0.61 5.30 9.04
CA GLN A 62 -1.12 6.61 8.61
C GLN A 62 -0.15 7.76 8.93
N ALA A 63 0.51 7.70 10.10
CA ALA A 63 1.42 8.76 10.53
C ALA A 63 2.70 8.79 9.68
N SER A 64 3.35 7.64 9.45
CA SER A 64 4.55 7.57 8.61
C SER A 64 4.24 7.90 7.15
N ALA A 65 3.06 7.51 6.66
CA ALA A 65 2.66 7.81 5.30
C ALA A 65 2.46 9.29 5.03
N LEU A 66 1.91 10.03 6.00
CA LEU A 66 1.81 11.49 5.93
C LEU A 66 3.19 12.14 5.99
N ALA A 67 4.09 11.63 6.83
CA ALA A 67 5.45 12.15 6.96
C ALA A 67 6.30 11.95 5.70
N GLU A 68 6.11 10.84 4.99
CA GLU A 68 6.82 10.52 3.74
C GLU A 68 6.04 10.92 2.47
N GLU A 69 5.00 11.74 2.63
CA GLU A 69 4.21 12.30 1.51
C GLU A 69 3.76 11.24 0.50
N LEU A 70 3.16 10.15 0.98
CA LEU A 70 2.67 9.08 0.12
C LEU A 70 1.56 9.57 -0.83
N VAL A 71 1.80 9.42 -2.13
CA VAL A 71 0.86 9.83 -3.20
C VAL A 71 0.49 8.64 -4.08
N LEU A 72 -0.80 8.46 -4.34
CA LEU A 72 -1.29 7.49 -5.31
C LEU A 72 -0.95 7.92 -6.75
N LEU A 73 -0.18 7.10 -7.46
CA LEU A 73 0.13 7.32 -8.88
C LEU A 73 -0.83 6.56 -9.80
N GLN A 74 -1.11 5.31 -9.45
CA GLN A 74 -1.97 4.45 -10.26
C GLN A 74 -2.72 3.46 -9.37
N ARG A 75 -4.03 3.39 -9.58
CA ARG A 75 -4.89 2.37 -8.98
C ARG A 75 -4.50 0.98 -9.47
N GLY A 76 -4.31 0.05 -8.54
CA GLY A 76 -4.17 -1.36 -8.85
C GLY A 76 -5.39 -1.84 -9.64
N THR A 77 -5.18 -2.58 -10.72
CA THR A 77 -6.28 -3.27 -11.39
C THR A 77 -6.74 -4.39 -10.48
N SER A 78 -7.95 -4.27 -9.95
CA SER A 78 -8.62 -5.40 -9.34
C SER A 78 -8.68 -6.50 -10.40
N GLN A 79 -7.91 -7.57 -10.22
CA GLN A 79 -8.24 -8.83 -10.84
C GLN A 79 -9.58 -9.20 -10.22
N LEU A 80 -10.68 -8.83 -10.89
CA LEU A 80 -11.95 -9.51 -10.71
C LEU A 80 -11.59 -10.99 -10.80
N GLN A 81 -11.72 -11.70 -9.68
CA GLN A 81 -11.60 -13.15 -9.66
C GLN A 81 -12.68 -13.69 -10.60
N GLY A 82 -12.32 -13.87 -11.87
CA GLY A 82 -13.11 -14.60 -12.83
C GLY A 82 -13.00 -16.07 -12.49
N ASN A 83 -14.01 -16.62 -11.83
CA ASN A 83 -15.00 -17.55 -12.39
C ASN A 83 -15.75 -18.24 -11.25
#